data_AF-M0KF30-F1
#
_entry.id   AF-M0KF30-F1
#
_cell.length_a   1.000
_cell.length_b   1.000
_cell.length_c   1.000
_cell.angle_alpha   90.00
_cell.angle_beta   90.00
_cell.angle_gamma   90.00
#
_symmetry.space_group_name_H-M   'P 1'
#
loop_
_entity.id
_entity.type
_entity.pdbx_description
1 polymer ?
#
loop_
_entity_poly.entity_id
_entity_poly.type
_entity_poly.pdbx_seq_one_letter_code
_entity_poly.pdbx_strand_id
1 'polypeptide(L)'
;MRLVVPVSGSDPKTRLASVLSPDERRDFTEAMLADVVDAVTAAGHEPEVISTAPLGCAAPLTVDDRGLDPLVNDLLASTVTDGDGALAVVMADLPLVTPKSIERLLAPDADVVLAPGLGGGTNAFVSRHPGFRVDYHGASIRDHRRIARDEGAAVTEVDSRRLATDIDEPGDLAEVLLHSDGAAADWLTDAGFSLSLTDGRVTASRE
;
A
#
# COMPACT_ATOMS: atom_id res chain seq x y z
N MET A 1 -13.24 -3.84 -12.67
CA MET A 1 -12.42 -4.09 -11.47
C MET A 1 -12.40 -2.80 -10.68
N ARG A 2 -12.70 -2.87 -9.39
CA ARG A 2 -12.59 -1.75 -8.47
C ARG A 2 -11.20 -1.75 -7.85
N LEU A 3 -10.56 -0.59 -7.72
CA LEU A 3 -9.23 -0.47 -7.13
C LEU A 3 -9.30 0.52 -5.97
N VAL A 4 -8.95 0.04 -4.77
CA VAL A 4 -9.03 0.81 -3.53
C VAL A 4 -7.65 1.00 -2.93
N VAL A 5 -7.39 2.20 -2.44
CA VAL A 5 -6.17 2.58 -1.71
C VAL A 5 -6.58 2.97 -0.28
N PRO A 6 -6.51 2.04 0.69
CA PRO A 6 -6.80 2.34 2.08
C PRO A 6 -5.63 3.09 2.72
N VAL A 7 -5.93 4.11 3.53
CA VAL A 7 -4.94 4.93 4.22
C VAL A 7 -5.40 5.29 5.64
N SER A 8 -4.48 5.29 6.59
CA SER A 8 -4.78 5.75 7.95
C SER A 8 -4.57 7.27 8.05
N GLY A 9 -5.64 8.06 7.95
CA GLY A 9 -5.57 9.52 8.00
C GLY A 9 -5.55 10.14 9.40
N SER A 10 -5.92 9.42 10.46
CA SER A 10 -6.06 10.00 11.81
C SER A 10 -4.71 10.28 12.51
N ASP A 11 -3.89 9.24 12.72
CA ASP A 11 -2.52 9.32 13.26
C ASP A 11 -1.59 8.38 12.45
N PRO A 12 -1.20 8.77 11.24
CA PRO A 12 -0.38 7.92 10.38
C PRO A 12 1.05 7.74 10.91
N LYS A 13 1.66 6.64 10.48
CA LYS A 13 3.11 6.39 10.54
C LYS A 13 3.74 6.63 11.92
N THR A 14 3.05 6.24 12.99
CA THR A 14 3.49 6.46 14.39
C THR A 14 4.89 5.94 14.70
N ARG A 15 5.37 4.93 13.97
CA ARG A 15 6.75 4.41 14.05
C ARG A 15 7.82 5.40 13.55
N LEU A 16 7.45 6.38 12.73
CA LEU A 16 8.30 7.50 12.31
C LEU A 16 8.34 8.66 13.32
N ALA A 17 7.65 8.57 14.46
CA ALA A 17 7.57 9.67 15.44
C ALA A 17 8.92 10.07 16.06
N SER A 18 9.96 9.24 15.91
CA SER A 18 11.33 9.57 16.34
C SER A 18 12.03 10.57 15.42
N VAL A 19 11.57 10.72 14.17
CA VAL A 19 12.19 11.57 13.14
C VAL A 19 11.21 12.56 12.51
N LEU A 20 9.90 12.33 12.62
CA LEU A 20 8.83 13.18 12.09
C LEU A 20 7.82 13.59 13.18
N SER A 21 7.51 14.88 13.23
CA SER A 21 6.40 15.43 14.02
C SER A 21 5.04 14.92 13.51
N PRO A 22 3.94 15.05 14.30
CA PRO A 22 2.61 14.61 13.85
C PRO A 22 2.15 15.21 12.52
N ASP A 23 2.43 16.50 12.29
CA ASP A 23 2.06 17.18 11.04
C ASP A 23 2.92 16.66 9.88
N GLU A 24 4.23 16.51 10.09
CA GLU A 24 5.12 15.93 9.08
C GLU A 24 4.76 14.49 8.70
N ARG A 25 4.29 13.67 9.65
CA ARG A 25 3.81 12.32 9.34
C ARG A 25 2.57 12.34 8.46
N ARG A 26 1.68 13.31 8.67
CA ARG A 26 0.49 13.51 7.83
C ARG A 26 0.90 13.93 6.43
N ASP A 27 1.72 14.96 6.31
CA ASP A 27 2.19 15.47 5.01
C ASP A 27 2.95 14.40 4.23
N PHE A 28 3.82 13.64 4.89
CA PHE A 28 4.55 12.54 4.25
C PHE A 28 3.62 11.39 3.82
N THR A 29 2.56 11.13 4.59
CA THR A 29 1.53 10.14 4.19
C THR A 29 0.76 10.60 2.96
N GLU A 30 0.43 11.88 2.86
CA GLU A 30 -0.21 12.45 1.67
C GLU A 30 0.72 12.37 0.45
N ALA A 31 2.03 12.61 0.64
CA ALA A 31 3.02 12.47 -0.42
C ALA A 31 3.16 11.01 -0.92
N MET A 32 3.23 10.02 -0.03
CA MET A 32 3.23 8.60 -0.41
C MET A 32 1.93 8.18 -1.10
N LEU A 33 0.79 8.67 -0.61
CA LEU A 33 -0.51 8.42 -1.22
C LEU A 33 -0.58 8.98 -2.65
N ALA A 34 -0.03 10.18 -2.88
CA ALA A 34 0.06 10.78 -4.21
C ALA A 34 0.85 9.88 -5.17
N ASP A 35 2.00 9.35 -4.75
CA ASP A 35 2.81 8.42 -5.57
C ASP A 35 2.04 7.16 -5.95
N VAL A 36 1.27 6.58 -5.01
CA VAL A 36 0.43 5.40 -5.29
C VAL A 36 -0.70 5.73 -6.26
N VAL A 37 -1.41 6.85 -6.03
CA VAL A 37 -2.51 7.31 -6.90
C VAL A 37 -2.02 7.58 -8.32
N ASP A 38 -0.87 8.24 -8.45
CA ASP A 38 -0.27 8.57 -9.74
C ASP A 38 0.15 7.29 -10.48
N ALA A 39 0.78 6.34 -9.80
CA ALA A 39 1.16 5.06 -10.39
C ALA A 39 -0.04 4.25 -10.89
N VAL A 40 -1.13 4.23 -10.13
CA VAL A 40 -2.38 3.56 -10.53
C VAL A 40 -3.03 4.27 -11.72
N THR A 41 -3.10 5.60 -11.68
CA THR A 41 -3.69 6.42 -12.75
C THR A 41 -2.90 6.29 -14.05
N ALA A 42 -1.57 6.34 -13.98
CA ALA A 42 -0.69 6.17 -15.14
C ALA A 42 -0.68 4.72 -15.69
N ALA A 43 -1.10 3.73 -14.90
CA ALA A 43 -1.39 2.38 -15.37
C ALA A 43 -2.77 2.26 -16.07
N GLY A 44 -3.54 3.35 -16.16
CA GLY A 44 -4.83 3.40 -16.84
C GLY A 44 -6.02 2.98 -15.97
N HIS A 45 -5.89 3.07 -14.64
CA HIS A 45 -6.93 2.71 -13.69
C HIS A 45 -7.38 3.91 -12.85
N GLU A 46 -8.61 3.87 -12.34
CA GLU A 46 -9.16 4.92 -11.46
C GLU A 46 -9.10 4.43 -9.99
N PRO A 47 -8.21 4.98 -9.15
CA PRO A 47 -8.16 4.60 -7.73
C PRO A 47 -9.27 5.28 -6.92
N GLU A 48 -9.85 4.55 -5.99
CA GLU A 48 -10.69 5.08 -4.90
C GLU A 48 -9.90 5.10 -3.60
N VAL A 49 -9.78 6.25 -2.96
CA VAL A 49 -9.10 6.38 -1.67
C VAL A 49 -10.11 6.27 -0.54
N ILE A 50 -9.79 5.43 0.45
CA ILE A 50 -10.58 5.34 1.68
C ILE A 50 -9.68 5.64 2.86
N SER A 51 -10.05 6.67 3.62
CA SER A 51 -9.23 7.18 4.71
C SER A 51 -10.01 7.24 6.02
N THR A 52 -9.33 6.98 7.14
CA THR A 52 -9.91 7.13 8.48
C THR A 52 -10.11 8.58 8.92
N ALA A 53 -9.57 9.55 8.16
CA ALA A 53 -9.80 10.98 8.35
C ALA A 53 -9.65 11.75 7.02
N PRO A 54 -10.10 13.01 6.92
CA PRO A 54 -9.86 13.82 5.72
C PRO A 54 -8.35 13.97 5.41
N LEU A 55 -7.99 13.86 4.14
CA LEU A 55 -6.63 14.04 3.62
C LEU A 55 -6.68 14.82 2.30
N GLY A 56 -5.58 15.50 1.97
CA GLY A 56 -5.35 16.03 0.62
C GLY A 56 -5.12 14.89 -0.37
N CYS A 57 -6.00 14.71 -1.35
CA CYS A 57 -5.84 13.69 -2.38
C CYS A 57 -6.49 14.12 -3.72
N ALA A 58 -5.83 13.78 -4.83
CA ALA A 58 -6.34 14.05 -6.18
C ALA A 58 -7.40 13.03 -6.65
N ALA A 59 -7.47 11.86 -6.00
CA ALA A 59 -8.44 10.82 -6.28
C ALA A 59 -9.73 10.98 -5.45
N PRO A 60 -10.86 10.38 -5.87
CA PRO A 60 -12.07 10.32 -5.05
C PRO A 60 -11.76 9.73 -3.67
N LEU A 61 -12.02 10.52 -2.62
CA LEU A 61 -11.75 10.14 -1.24
C LEU A 61 -13.06 9.94 -0.46
N THR A 62 -13.17 8.80 0.21
CA THR A 62 -14.24 8.51 1.16
C THR A 62 -13.65 8.45 2.57
N VAL A 63 -14.29 9.11 3.54
CA VAL A 63 -13.92 8.98 4.95
C VAL A 63 -14.70 7.82 5.58
N ASP A 64 -13.97 6.86 6.13
CA ASP A 64 -14.51 5.68 6.81
C ASP A 64 -13.58 5.31 7.98
N ASP A 65 -14.10 5.40 9.21
CA ASP A 65 -13.31 5.24 10.45
C ASP A 65 -13.18 3.79 10.91
N ARG A 66 -13.70 2.83 10.13
CA ARG A 66 -13.55 1.40 10.41
C ARG A 66 -12.09 0.96 10.29
N GLY A 67 -11.74 -0.07 11.05
CA GLY A 67 -10.44 -0.75 10.89
C GLY A 67 -10.28 -1.37 9.50
N LEU A 68 -9.03 -1.61 9.10
CA LEU A 68 -8.67 -2.11 7.77
C LEU A 68 -9.40 -3.42 7.41
N ASP A 69 -9.41 -4.40 8.33
CA ASP A 69 -10.04 -5.71 8.12
C ASP A 69 -11.56 -5.61 7.86
N PRO A 70 -12.38 -4.98 8.75
CA PRO A 70 -13.80 -4.77 8.48
C PRO A 70 -14.06 -4.02 7.17
N LEU A 71 -13.29 -2.96 6.89
CA LEU A 71 -13.44 -2.17 5.68
C LEU A 71 -13.23 -3.03 4.42
N VAL A 72 -12.07 -3.69 4.32
CA VAL A 72 -11.69 -4.45 3.12
C VAL A 72 -12.59 -5.67 2.92
N ASN A 73 -13.00 -6.35 4.01
CA ASN A 73 -13.92 -7.48 3.90
C ASN A 73 -15.32 -7.07 3.41
N ASP A 74 -15.81 -5.89 3.80
CA ASP A 74 -17.10 -5.37 3.28
C ASP A 74 -16.98 -4.94 1.81
N LEU A 75 -15.84 -4.38 1.41
CA LEU A 75 -15.56 -4.06 0.00
C LEU A 75 -15.51 -5.33 -0.85
N LEU A 76 -14.86 -6.40 -0.36
CA LEU A 76 -14.84 -7.71 -1.00
C LEU A 76 -16.27 -8.24 -1.19
N ALA A 77 -17.05 -8.29 -0.11
CA ALA A 77 -18.42 -8.82 -0.15
C ALA A 77 -19.38 -8.02 -1.06
N SER A 78 -19.15 -6.71 -1.22
CA SER A 78 -19.97 -5.85 -2.09
C SER A 78 -19.48 -5.79 -3.54
N THR A 79 -18.22 -6.12 -3.80
CA THR A 79 -17.60 -5.98 -5.14
C THR A 79 -17.44 -7.32 -5.86
N VAL A 80 -17.13 -8.40 -5.12
CA VAL A 80 -16.79 -9.71 -5.69
C VAL A 80 -17.94 -10.66 -5.43
N THR A 81 -18.69 -10.98 -6.48
CA THR A 81 -19.88 -11.83 -6.44
C THR A 81 -19.69 -13.07 -7.31
N ASP A 82 -20.60 -14.04 -7.24
CA ASP A 82 -20.48 -15.29 -8.00
C ASP A 82 -20.39 -15.03 -9.53
N GLY A 83 -19.18 -15.14 -10.07
CA GLY A 83 -18.89 -15.05 -11.50
C GLY A 83 -18.71 -13.63 -12.05
N ASP A 84 -18.73 -12.58 -11.22
CA ASP A 84 -18.50 -11.20 -11.66
C ASP A 84 -17.84 -10.34 -10.57
N GLY A 85 -17.06 -9.36 -11.01
CA GLY A 85 -16.39 -8.39 -10.15
C GLY A 85 -14.98 -8.80 -9.72
N ALA A 86 -14.18 -7.78 -9.40
CA ALA A 86 -12.84 -7.95 -8.88
C ALA A 86 -12.47 -6.72 -8.05
N LEU A 87 -11.86 -6.96 -6.89
CA LEU A 87 -11.32 -5.91 -6.04
C LEU A 87 -9.79 -6.00 -6.04
N ALA A 88 -9.14 -4.90 -6.41
CA ALA A 88 -7.73 -4.68 -6.16
C ALA A 88 -7.57 -3.75 -4.95
N VAL A 89 -6.65 -4.09 -4.04
CA VAL A 89 -6.25 -3.24 -2.93
C VAL A 89 -4.75 -3.01 -3.02
N VAL A 90 -4.33 -1.76 -2.94
CA VAL A 90 -2.91 -1.35 -2.92
C VAL A 90 -2.73 -0.43 -1.71
N MET A 91 -1.85 -0.79 -0.78
CA MET A 91 -1.62 0.03 0.43
C MET A 91 -1.03 1.39 0.05
N ALA A 92 -1.40 2.43 0.79
CA ALA A 92 -1.04 3.82 0.49
C ALA A 92 0.43 4.19 0.77
N ASP A 93 1.17 3.31 1.43
CA ASP A 93 2.52 3.53 1.92
C ASP A 93 3.60 2.85 1.08
N LEU A 94 3.32 2.72 -0.22
CA LEU A 94 4.21 2.10 -1.19
C LEU A 94 4.74 3.15 -2.18
N PRO A 95 5.46 4.21 -1.76
CA PRO A 95 5.90 5.29 -2.65
C PRO A 95 6.89 4.83 -3.74
N LEU A 96 7.32 3.56 -3.72
CA LEU A 96 8.18 2.99 -4.75
C LEU A 96 7.39 2.37 -5.91
N VAL A 97 6.07 2.30 -5.83
CA VAL A 97 5.25 1.72 -6.91
C VAL A 97 5.39 2.53 -8.19
N THR A 98 5.23 1.82 -9.30
CA THR A 98 5.29 2.37 -10.66
C THR A 98 4.10 1.83 -11.45
N PRO A 99 3.72 2.45 -12.57
CA PRO A 99 2.67 1.90 -13.43
C PRO A 99 2.92 0.44 -13.80
N LYS A 100 4.17 0.09 -14.12
CA LYS A 100 4.57 -1.28 -14.45
C LYS A 100 4.42 -2.27 -13.29
N SER A 101 4.61 -1.85 -12.03
CA SER A 101 4.36 -2.75 -10.89
C SER A 101 2.87 -2.93 -10.63
N ILE A 102 2.05 -1.90 -10.89
CA ILE A 102 0.59 -2.02 -10.86
C ILE A 102 0.12 -2.98 -11.97
N GLU A 103 0.56 -2.79 -13.21
CA GLU A 103 0.25 -3.71 -14.32
C GLU A 103 0.64 -5.16 -13.98
N ARG A 104 1.82 -5.35 -13.37
CA ARG A 104 2.28 -6.69 -12.93
C ARG A 104 1.39 -7.29 -11.84
N LEU A 105 0.85 -6.48 -10.93
CA LEU A 105 -0.13 -6.92 -9.93
C LEU A 105 -1.43 -7.38 -10.58
N LEU A 106 -1.89 -6.66 -11.61
CA LEU A 106 -3.20 -6.86 -12.23
C LEU A 106 -3.21 -7.91 -13.35
N ALA A 107 -2.04 -8.18 -13.96
CA ALA A 107 -1.88 -9.07 -15.10
C ALA A 107 -2.27 -10.54 -14.87
N PRO A 108 -2.00 -11.17 -13.71
CA PRO A 108 -2.31 -12.59 -13.53
C PRO A 108 -3.82 -12.86 -13.53
N ASP A 109 -4.18 -13.89 -14.31
CA ASP A 109 -5.53 -14.45 -14.35
C ASP A 109 -5.64 -15.58 -13.31
N ALA A 110 -5.69 -15.18 -12.04
CA ALA A 110 -5.88 -16.06 -10.89
C ALA A 110 -7.00 -15.53 -10.00
N ASP A 111 -7.63 -16.41 -9.22
CA ASP A 111 -8.71 -16.05 -8.31
C ASP A 111 -8.24 -15.07 -7.24
N VAL A 112 -7.02 -15.27 -6.72
CA VAL A 112 -6.37 -14.36 -5.78
C VAL A 112 -4.93 -14.11 -6.22
N VAL A 113 -4.57 -12.84 -6.39
CA VAL A 113 -3.19 -12.39 -6.62
C VAL A 113 -2.70 -11.66 -5.39
N LEU A 114 -1.56 -12.06 -4.83
CA LEU A 114 -0.99 -11.44 -3.62
C LEU A 114 0.37 -10.79 -3.94
N ALA A 115 0.60 -9.59 -3.41
CA ALA A 115 1.90 -8.96 -3.34
C ALA A 115 2.32 -8.86 -1.87
N PRO A 116 3.23 -9.74 -1.39
CA PRO A 116 3.72 -9.70 -0.02
C PRO A 116 4.49 -8.42 0.28
N GLY A 117 4.36 -7.93 1.50
CA GLY A 117 5.25 -6.92 2.08
C GLY A 117 6.49 -7.54 2.72
N LEU A 118 7.46 -6.69 3.05
CA LEU A 118 8.57 -7.10 3.92
C LEU A 118 8.02 -7.43 5.32
N GLY A 119 8.68 -8.34 6.04
CA GLY A 119 8.25 -8.70 7.41
C GLY A 119 6.98 -9.55 7.53
N GLY A 120 6.37 -9.98 6.42
CA GLY A 120 5.24 -10.92 6.42
C GLY A 120 3.86 -10.27 6.30
N GLY A 121 3.81 -8.97 5.98
CA GLY A 121 2.59 -8.26 5.60
C GLY A 121 2.10 -8.60 4.19
N THR A 122 0.97 -8.02 3.80
CA THR A 122 0.42 -8.06 2.43
C THR A 122 0.23 -6.62 1.99
N ASN A 123 0.96 -6.19 0.97
CA ASN A 123 0.99 -4.78 0.57
C ASN A 123 0.05 -4.48 -0.60
N ALA A 124 -0.30 -5.50 -1.38
CA ALA A 124 -1.37 -5.39 -2.35
C ALA A 124 -1.98 -6.76 -2.64
N PHE A 125 -3.22 -6.76 -3.12
CA PHE A 125 -3.85 -7.97 -3.66
C PHE A 125 -4.87 -7.65 -4.74
N VAL A 126 -5.22 -8.67 -5.52
CA VAL A 126 -6.41 -8.72 -6.37
C VAL A 126 -7.21 -9.94 -5.97
N SER A 127 -8.50 -9.79 -5.72
CA SER A 127 -9.41 -10.92 -5.51
C SER A 127 -10.55 -10.89 -6.51
N ARG A 128 -10.82 -12.06 -7.08
CA ARG A 128 -11.94 -12.42 -7.95
C ARG A 128 -12.78 -13.54 -7.32
N HIS A 129 -12.41 -14.02 -6.12
CA HIS A 129 -13.09 -15.11 -5.45
C HIS A 129 -14.05 -14.59 -4.35
N PRO A 130 -15.35 -14.90 -4.40
CA PRO A 130 -16.33 -14.39 -3.44
C PRO A 130 -16.11 -14.93 -2.01
N GLY A 131 -15.45 -16.08 -1.87
CA GLY A 131 -15.07 -16.65 -0.57
C GLY A 131 -13.83 -16.02 0.07
N PHE A 132 -12.99 -15.30 -0.69
CA PHE A 132 -11.75 -14.75 -0.15
C PHE A 132 -12.04 -13.62 0.85
N ARG A 133 -11.34 -13.65 1.99
CA ARG A 133 -11.40 -12.65 3.05
C ARG A 133 -10.00 -12.27 3.49
N VAL A 134 -9.85 -11.08 4.05
CA VAL A 134 -8.57 -10.59 4.58
C VAL A 134 -8.51 -10.69 6.09
N ASP A 135 -7.28 -10.85 6.57
CA ASP A 135 -6.85 -10.79 7.97
C ASP A 135 -5.45 -10.15 8.01
N TYR A 136 -5.37 -8.84 8.26
CA TYR A 136 -4.09 -8.11 8.27
C TYR A 136 -3.29 -8.28 9.57
N HIS A 137 -3.75 -9.10 10.52
CA HIS A 137 -3.06 -9.30 11.78
C HIS A 137 -1.85 -10.23 11.63
N GLY A 138 -0.80 -9.98 12.42
CA GLY A 138 0.38 -10.85 12.49
C GLY A 138 1.07 -11.01 11.13
N ALA A 139 1.18 -12.26 10.66
CA ALA A 139 1.83 -12.58 9.38
C ALA A 139 0.77 -12.72 8.28
N SER A 140 0.12 -11.61 7.92
CA SER A 140 -1.08 -11.58 7.07
C SER A 140 -0.90 -12.32 5.74
N ILE A 141 0.28 -12.30 5.12
CA ILE A 141 0.47 -13.04 3.87
C ILE A 141 0.28 -14.56 4.05
N ARG A 142 0.69 -15.11 5.20
CA ARG A 142 0.49 -16.52 5.52
C ARG A 142 -1.00 -16.83 5.69
N ASP A 143 -1.72 -15.94 6.36
CA ASP A 143 -3.14 -16.10 6.63
C ASP A 143 -3.97 -15.91 5.36
N HIS A 144 -3.70 -14.91 4.51
CA HIS A 144 -4.32 -14.74 3.20
C HIS A 144 -4.11 -15.96 2.28
N ARG A 145 -2.88 -16.51 2.23
CA ARG A 145 -2.62 -17.76 1.49
C ARG A 145 -3.44 -18.93 2.02
N ARG A 146 -3.60 -19.03 3.34
CA ARG A 146 -4.39 -20.09 3.97
C ARG A 146 -5.87 -19.92 3.64
N ILE A 147 -6.42 -18.72 3.84
CA ILE A 147 -7.82 -18.40 3.54
C ILE A 147 -8.13 -18.71 2.08
N ALA A 148 -7.32 -18.24 1.13
CA ALA A 148 -7.55 -18.52 -0.28
C ALA A 148 -7.53 -20.03 -0.61
N ARG A 149 -6.62 -20.81 -0.01
CA ARG A 149 -6.57 -22.26 -0.18
C ARG A 149 -7.77 -22.97 0.45
N ASP A 150 -8.20 -22.55 1.63
CA ASP A 150 -9.34 -23.13 2.34
C ASP A 150 -10.64 -22.94 1.54
N GLU A 151 -10.72 -21.84 0.77
CA GLU A 151 -11.79 -21.53 -0.18
C GLU A 151 -11.63 -22.19 -1.56
N GLY A 152 -10.53 -22.93 -1.79
CA GLY A 152 -10.26 -23.58 -3.08
C GLY A 152 -9.84 -22.63 -4.22
N ALA A 153 -9.49 -21.39 -3.91
CA ALA A 153 -9.11 -20.38 -4.89
C ALA A 153 -7.71 -20.62 -5.48
N ALA A 154 -7.56 -20.41 -6.79
CA ALA A 154 -6.26 -20.36 -7.44
C ALA A 154 -5.48 -19.11 -7.00
N VAL A 155 -4.32 -19.32 -6.38
CA VAL A 155 -3.47 -18.24 -5.85
C VAL A 155 -2.22 -18.06 -6.71
N THR A 156 -1.90 -16.81 -7.04
CA THR A 156 -0.61 -16.42 -7.62
C THR A 156 0.01 -15.31 -6.78
N GLU A 157 1.34 -15.28 -6.73
CA GLU A 157 2.08 -14.22 -6.07
C GLU A 157 2.91 -13.42 -7.06
N VAL A 158 2.90 -12.10 -6.85
CA VAL A 158 3.69 -11.18 -7.65
C VAL A 158 4.96 -10.83 -6.88
N ASP A 159 6.08 -11.35 -7.38
CA ASP A 159 7.40 -10.89 -6.96
C ASP A 159 7.66 -9.49 -7.54
N SER A 160 7.68 -8.50 -6.66
CA SER A 160 7.93 -7.09 -6.98
C SER A 160 8.48 -6.38 -5.75
N ARG A 161 9.78 -6.06 -5.78
CA ARG A 161 10.42 -5.26 -4.72
C ARG A 161 9.73 -3.91 -4.51
N ARG A 162 9.15 -3.30 -5.56
CA ARG A 162 8.42 -2.03 -5.48
C ARG A 162 7.10 -2.15 -4.72
N LEU A 163 6.41 -3.28 -4.83
CA LEU A 163 5.19 -3.55 -4.05
C LEU A 163 5.52 -4.06 -2.64
N ALA A 164 6.66 -4.72 -2.47
CA ALA A 164 7.05 -5.29 -1.19
C ALA A 164 7.59 -4.27 -0.19
N THR A 165 8.05 -3.10 -0.64
CA THR A 165 8.73 -2.11 0.22
C THR A 165 7.74 -1.03 0.68
N ASP A 166 7.03 -1.33 1.76
CA ASP A 166 6.28 -0.35 2.56
C ASP A 166 7.22 0.48 3.44
N ILE A 167 6.83 1.73 3.70
CA ILE A 167 7.63 2.69 4.48
C ILE A 167 6.99 2.90 5.84
N ASP A 168 7.52 2.27 6.88
CA ASP A 168 6.93 2.30 8.22
C ASP A 168 7.90 2.77 9.30
N GLU A 169 9.20 2.51 9.16
CA GLU A 169 10.23 2.80 10.14
C GLU A 169 11.30 3.75 9.57
N PRO A 170 12.07 4.45 10.43
CA PRO A 170 13.06 5.43 9.95
C PRO A 170 14.09 4.85 8.98
N GLY A 171 14.40 3.55 9.10
CA GLY A 171 15.32 2.85 8.19
C GLY A 171 14.80 2.78 6.75
N ASP A 172 13.48 2.78 6.56
CA ASP A 172 12.85 2.63 5.25
C ASP A 172 12.93 3.93 4.43
N LEU A 173 13.12 5.08 5.07
CA LEU A 173 13.22 6.38 4.39
C LEU A 173 14.38 6.43 3.39
N ALA A 174 15.45 5.65 3.63
CA ALA A 174 16.55 5.52 2.68
C ALA A 174 16.10 4.87 1.37
N GLU A 175 15.16 3.92 1.42
CA GLU A 175 14.62 3.24 0.24
C GLU A 175 13.87 4.22 -0.67
N VAL A 176 13.17 5.20 -0.09
CA VAL A 176 12.49 6.28 -0.83
C VAL A 176 13.51 7.14 -1.56
N LEU A 177 14.49 7.69 -0.84
CA LEU A 177 15.53 8.55 -1.40
C LEU A 177 16.42 7.85 -2.46
N LEU A 178 16.57 6.52 -2.37
CA LEU A 178 17.37 5.75 -3.32
C LEU A 178 16.59 5.34 -4.58
N HIS A 179 15.26 5.22 -4.50
CA HIS A 179 14.50 4.44 -5.48
C HIS A 179 13.18 5.03 -5.95
N SER A 180 12.81 6.21 -5.45
CA SER A 180 11.68 7.02 -5.92
C SER A 180 12.17 8.40 -6.35
N ASP A 181 11.50 8.94 -7.36
CA ASP A 181 11.58 10.31 -7.86
C ASP A 181 10.20 11.00 -7.78
N GLY A 182 9.30 10.47 -6.94
CA GLY A 182 7.96 10.97 -6.71
C GLY A 182 7.84 11.96 -5.55
N ALA A 183 6.60 12.32 -5.22
CA ALA A 183 6.25 13.29 -4.20
C ALA A 183 6.83 12.94 -2.82
N ALA A 184 6.88 11.66 -2.44
CA ALA A 184 7.47 11.26 -1.16
C ALA A 184 9.00 11.53 -1.11
N ALA A 185 9.71 11.36 -2.23
CA ALA A 185 11.14 11.63 -2.30
C ALA A 185 11.43 13.14 -2.28
N ASP A 186 10.64 13.92 -3.00
CA ASP A 186 10.69 15.38 -2.98
C ASP A 186 10.42 15.91 -1.56
N TRP A 187 9.37 15.40 -0.91
CA TRP A 187 9.02 15.78 0.47
C TRP A 187 10.15 15.50 1.45
N LEU A 188 10.79 14.32 1.39
CA LEU A 188 11.93 14.00 2.26
C LEU A 188 13.10 14.97 2.04
N THR A 189 13.40 15.27 0.77
CA THR A 189 14.47 16.21 0.40
C THR A 189 14.18 17.61 0.93
N ASP A 190 12.95 18.10 0.75
CA ASP A 190 12.51 19.42 1.21
C ASP A 190 12.48 19.52 2.74
N ALA A 191 12.15 18.43 3.42
CA ALA A 191 12.24 18.33 4.87
C ALA A 191 13.68 18.28 5.39
N GLY A 192 14.69 18.15 4.51
CA GLY A 192 16.12 18.13 4.87
C GLY A 192 16.69 16.73 5.13
N PHE A 193 15.97 15.66 4.75
CA PHE A 193 16.55 14.32 4.78
C PHE A 193 17.53 14.14 3.63
N SER A 194 18.64 13.47 3.93
CA SER A 194 19.63 13.07 2.95
C SER A 194 20.18 11.68 3.28
N LEU A 195 20.79 11.05 2.27
CA LEU A 195 21.47 9.78 2.44
C LEU A 195 22.79 9.97 3.17
N SER A 196 22.99 9.22 4.25
CA SER A 196 24.25 9.12 4.99
C SER A 196 24.78 7.69 4.95
N LEU A 197 26.11 7.56 4.93
CA LEU A 197 26.77 6.27 5.05
C LEU A 197 27.26 6.10 6.49
N THR A 198 26.63 5.19 7.22
CA THR A 198 26.98 4.86 8.60
C THR A 198 27.30 3.37 8.68
N ASP A 199 28.49 3.02 9.16
CA ASP A 199 28.95 1.62 9.34
C ASP A 199 28.80 0.74 8.08
N GLY A 200 29.02 1.32 6.90
CA GLY A 200 28.92 0.62 5.61
C GLY A 200 27.48 0.34 5.15
N ARG A 201 26.47 0.91 5.82
CA ARG A 201 25.07 0.89 5.41
C ARG A 201 24.59 2.29 5.06
N VAL A 202 23.67 2.37 4.12
CA VAL A 202 22.99 3.61 3.75
C VAL A 202 21.81 3.82 4.69
N THR A 203 21.71 5.00 5.28
CA THR A 203 20.62 5.45 6.14
C THR A 203 20.11 6.80 5.66
N ALA A 204 18.87 7.15 6.00
CA ALA A 204 18.38 8.52 5.86
C ALA A 204 18.57 9.27 7.18
N SER A 205 19.09 10.49 7.10
CA SER A 205 19.27 11.37 8.26
C SER A 205 18.91 12.80 7.92
N ARG A 206 18.42 13.52 8.91
CA ARG A 206 18.07 14.95 8.85
C ARG A 206 19.03 15.71 9.76
N GLU A 207 19.62 16.79 9.26
CA GLU A 207 20.51 17.68 10.05
C GLU A 207 19.73 18.60 11.00
#